data_AF-A0A424K2W3-F1
#
_entry.id   AF-A0A424K2W3-F1
#
_cell.length_a   1.000
_cell.length_b   1.000
_cell.length_c   1.000
_cell.angle_alpha   90.00
_cell.angle_beta   90.00
_cell.angle_gamma   90.00
#
_symmetry.space_group_name_H-M   'P 1'
#
loop_
_entity.id
_entity.type
_entity.pdbx_description
1 polymer ?
#
loop_
_entity_poly.entity_id
_entity_poly.type
_entity_poly.pdbx_seq_one_letter_code
_entity_poly.pdbx_strand_id
1 'polypeptide(L)'
;MAEYIFPIKKITKKFTKINSLDKLQIFIQERSAHVTQTTLYGYIKTRIGSRHALMFNDEVYVKSINIAKWNIYVEALSDFTIYTFSYLIDKKNLKENKSEKIYFSILEKEILNGLDEKLANESKIEFSRRLETINWNTYHSENPFSKSAQALYRWSPIADNLKILDKEIVLNSMKLKWNLVENEFKEVTKDLNFN
;
A
#
# COMPACT_ATOMS: atom_id res chain seq x y z
N MET A 1 1.01 -20.48 -8.55
CA MET A 1 0.59 -19.09 -8.90
C MET A 1 -0.33 -18.46 -7.86
N ALA A 2 -1.29 -19.21 -7.28
CA ALA A 2 -2.22 -18.69 -6.26
C ALA A 2 -1.56 -18.30 -4.92
N GLU A 3 -0.42 -18.92 -4.56
CA GLU A 3 0.27 -18.70 -3.27
C GLU A 3 1.07 -17.39 -3.17
N TYR A 4 1.26 -16.66 -4.27
CA TYR A 4 2.13 -15.47 -4.30
C TYR A 4 1.37 -14.13 -4.36
N ILE A 5 0.04 -14.23 -4.35
CA ILE A 5 -0.88 -13.10 -4.29
C ILE A 5 -1.22 -12.91 -2.81
N PHE A 6 -1.37 -11.67 -2.34
CA PHE A 6 -1.92 -11.45 -1.00
C PHE A 6 -3.21 -12.28 -0.87
N PRO A 7 -3.44 -13.01 0.24
CA PRO A 7 -4.66 -13.80 0.45
C PRO A 7 -5.88 -12.90 0.75
N ILE A 8 -5.95 -11.75 0.08
CA ILE A 8 -7.09 -10.88 0.07
C ILE A 8 -8.11 -11.56 -0.83
N LYS A 9 -9.10 -12.17 -0.17
CA LYS A 9 -10.31 -12.73 -0.78
C LYS A 9 -10.76 -11.83 -1.92
N LYS A 10 -10.40 -12.20 -3.15
CA LYS A 10 -10.85 -11.61 -4.43
C LYS A 10 -11.06 -10.09 -4.34
N ILE A 11 -10.03 -9.29 -4.67
CA ILE A 11 -10.14 -7.84 -4.96
C ILE A 11 -11.55 -7.55 -5.47
N THR A 12 -12.38 -6.94 -4.63
CA THR A 12 -13.81 -6.89 -4.91
C THR A 12 -14.02 -6.00 -6.13
N LYS A 13 -14.74 -6.52 -7.12
CA LYS A 13 -14.69 -6.01 -8.51
C LYS A 13 -15.25 -4.60 -8.70
N LYS A 14 -15.87 -4.00 -7.68
CA LYS A 14 -16.19 -2.56 -7.63
C LYS A 14 -16.70 -2.17 -6.25
N PHE A 15 -15.97 -1.32 -5.53
CA PHE A 15 -16.59 -0.58 -4.44
C PHE A 15 -17.59 0.39 -5.04
N THR A 16 -18.84 0.35 -4.59
CA THR A 16 -19.87 1.29 -5.04
C THR A 16 -19.95 2.52 -4.14
N LYS A 17 -19.78 2.32 -2.82
CA LYS A 17 -19.78 3.40 -1.82
C LYS A 17 -19.08 2.97 -0.54
N ILE A 18 -18.32 3.89 0.07
CA ILE A 18 -17.77 3.73 1.43
C ILE A 18 -18.64 4.54 2.39
N ASN A 19 -19.43 3.85 3.22
CA ASN A 19 -20.36 4.47 4.16
C ASN A 19 -20.22 3.94 5.60
N SER A 20 -19.18 3.18 5.89
CA SER A 20 -18.86 2.68 7.23
C SER A 20 -17.35 2.58 7.41
N LEU A 21 -16.92 2.55 8.68
CA LEU A 21 -15.52 2.37 9.03
C LEU A 21 -14.99 1.00 8.54
N ASP A 22 -15.81 -0.05 8.61
CA ASP A 22 -15.42 -1.38 8.15
C ASP A 22 -15.16 -1.42 6.64
N LYS A 23 -16.01 -0.76 5.84
CA LYS A 23 -15.80 -0.65 4.40
C LYS A 23 -14.57 0.19 4.07
N LEU A 24 -14.31 1.24 4.85
CA LEU A 24 -13.11 2.06 4.70
C LEU A 24 -11.85 1.23 4.97
N GLN A 25 -11.84 0.45 6.06
CA GLN A 25 -10.76 -0.45 6.41
C GLN A 25 -10.50 -1.48 5.29
N ILE A 26 -11.56 -2.12 4.78
CA ILE A 26 -11.45 -3.07 3.67
C ILE A 26 -10.90 -2.38 2.41
N PHE A 27 -11.39 -1.18 2.08
CA PHE A 27 -10.90 -0.42 0.92
C PHE A 27 -9.42 -0.10 1.02
N ILE A 28 -8.97 0.41 2.16
CA ILE A 28 -7.57 0.72 2.44
C ILE A 28 -6.72 -0.55 2.29
N GLN A 29 -7.13 -1.64 2.93
CA GLN A 29 -6.43 -2.92 2.88
C GLN A 29 -6.28 -3.46 1.44
N GLU A 30 -7.40 -3.56 0.70
CA GLU A 30 -7.41 -4.12 -0.65
C GLU A 30 -6.60 -3.26 -1.64
N ARG A 31 -6.70 -1.93 -1.55
CA ARG A 31 -6.04 -1.03 -2.50
C ARG A 31 -4.55 -0.89 -2.23
N SER A 32 -4.11 -0.87 -0.97
CA SER A 32 -2.68 -0.91 -0.65
C SER A 32 -2.00 -2.20 -1.12
N ALA A 33 -2.68 -3.33 -1.01
CA ALA A 33 -2.17 -4.60 -1.53
C ALA A 33 -2.17 -4.65 -3.05
N HIS A 34 -3.22 -4.17 -3.71
CA HIS A 34 -3.29 -4.10 -5.16
C HIS A 34 -2.17 -3.22 -5.74
N VAL A 35 -1.93 -2.04 -5.15
CA VAL A 35 -0.82 -1.16 -5.57
C VAL A 35 0.50 -1.89 -5.39
N THR A 36 0.78 -2.43 -4.19
CA THR A 36 2.01 -3.18 -3.91
C THR A 36 2.24 -4.31 -4.90
N GLN A 37 1.21 -5.12 -5.13
CA GLN A 37 1.28 -6.28 -6.01
C GLN A 37 1.57 -5.85 -7.46
N THR A 38 0.78 -4.91 -7.98
CA THR A 38 0.89 -4.53 -9.40
C THR A 38 2.19 -3.79 -9.71
N THR A 39 2.74 -3.03 -8.76
CA THR A 39 4.02 -2.34 -8.95
C THR A 39 5.22 -3.26 -8.78
N LEU A 40 5.25 -4.09 -7.74
CA LEU A 40 6.35 -5.04 -7.51
C LEU A 40 6.47 -6.04 -8.67
N TYR A 41 5.37 -6.73 -9.01
CA TYR A 41 5.40 -7.70 -10.11
C TYR A 41 5.56 -7.03 -11.47
N GLY A 42 5.06 -5.79 -11.64
CA GLY A 42 5.30 -5.00 -12.84
C GLY A 42 6.79 -4.73 -13.05
N TYR A 43 7.48 -4.26 -12.00
CA TYR A 43 8.90 -3.95 -12.06
C TYR A 43 9.75 -5.20 -12.30
N ILE A 44 9.48 -6.28 -11.56
CA ILE A 44 10.14 -7.57 -11.74
C ILE A 44 9.96 -8.07 -13.18
N LYS A 45 8.72 -8.08 -13.69
CA LYS A 45 8.43 -8.55 -15.05
C LYS A 45 9.20 -7.76 -16.10
N THR A 46 9.30 -6.44 -15.93
CA THR A 46 10.08 -5.58 -16.85
C THR A 46 11.57 -5.95 -16.85
N ARG A 47 12.16 -6.25 -15.68
CA ARG A 47 13.59 -6.59 -15.59
C ARG A 47 13.93 -8.00 -16.04
N ILE A 48 13.07 -8.97 -15.73
CA ILE A 48 13.34 -10.39 -16.04
C ILE A 48 12.86 -10.75 -17.45
N GLY A 49 11.90 -10.00 -18.00
CA GLY A 49 11.33 -10.26 -19.31
C GLY A 49 10.54 -11.57 -19.35
N SER A 50 10.60 -12.25 -20.49
CA SER A 50 9.80 -13.46 -20.78
C SER A 50 10.07 -14.64 -19.83
N ARG A 51 11.22 -14.66 -19.15
CA ARG A 51 11.62 -15.73 -18.23
C ARG A 51 11.06 -15.60 -16.81
N HIS A 52 10.29 -14.54 -16.52
CA HIS A 52 9.75 -14.30 -15.18
C HIS A 52 8.97 -15.48 -14.60
N ALA A 53 8.22 -16.21 -15.42
CA ALA A 53 7.46 -17.38 -14.97
C ALA A 53 8.35 -18.50 -14.40
N LEU A 54 9.56 -18.68 -14.94
CA LEU A 54 10.49 -19.73 -14.50
C LEU A 54 11.11 -19.42 -13.13
N MET A 55 11.24 -18.13 -12.80
CA MET A 55 11.86 -17.68 -11.55
C MET A 55 10.98 -17.98 -10.32
N PHE A 56 9.68 -18.22 -10.50
CA PHE A 56 8.80 -18.64 -9.40
C PHE A 56 9.03 -20.09 -8.94
N ASN A 57 9.84 -20.87 -9.66
CA ASN A 57 10.27 -22.20 -9.22
C ASN A 57 11.57 -22.13 -8.40
N ASP A 58 12.20 -20.97 -8.30
CA ASP A 58 13.40 -20.75 -7.48
C ASP A 58 12.97 -20.30 -6.08
N GLU A 59 13.22 -21.16 -5.08
CA GLU A 59 12.81 -20.91 -3.68
C GLU A 59 13.47 -19.66 -3.07
N VAL A 60 14.73 -19.37 -3.42
CA VAL A 60 15.46 -18.21 -2.91
C VAL A 60 14.87 -16.93 -3.48
N TYR A 61 14.54 -16.95 -4.77
CA TYR A 61 13.92 -15.84 -5.44
C TYR A 61 12.51 -15.56 -4.90
N VAL A 62 11.70 -16.62 -4.74
CA VAL A 62 10.35 -16.54 -4.15
C VAL A 62 10.40 -15.97 -2.73
N LYS A 63 11.36 -16.42 -1.91
CA LYS A 63 11.56 -15.88 -0.55
C LYS A 63 11.88 -14.38 -0.60
N SER A 64 12.72 -13.96 -1.53
CA SER A 64 13.08 -12.55 -1.73
C SER A 64 11.88 -11.70 -2.16
N ILE A 65 11.02 -12.22 -3.05
CA ILE A 65 9.76 -11.57 -3.42
C ILE A 65 8.85 -11.42 -2.21
N ASN A 66 8.71 -12.46 -1.37
CA ASN A 66 7.85 -12.40 -0.19
C ASN A 66 8.33 -11.36 0.83
N ILE A 67 9.64 -11.23 1.04
CA ILE A 67 10.22 -10.16 1.87
C ILE A 67 9.88 -8.79 1.27
N ALA A 68 10.10 -8.62 -0.04
CA ALA A 68 9.82 -7.36 -0.71
C ALA A 68 8.34 -6.97 -0.62
N LYS A 69 7.46 -7.94 -0.89
CA LYS A 69 6.00 -7.81 -0.83
C LYS A 69 5.54 -7.23 0.51
N TRP A 70 5.96 -7.83 1.63
CA TRP A 70 5.53 -7.38 2.96
C TRP A 70 6.07 -6.01 3.32
N ASN A 71 7.35 -5.73 3.05
CA ASN A 71 7.97 -4.45 3.35
C ASN A 71 7.37 -3.29 2.53
N ILE A 72 7.03 -3.53 1.26
CA ILE A 72 6.36 -2.53 0.43
C ILE A 72 4.92 -2.32 0.90
N TYR A 73 4.24 -3.41 1.27
CA TYR A 73 2.84 -3.37 1.65
C TYR A 73 2.58 -2.59 2.93
N VAL A 74 3.39 -2.78 3.98
CA VAL A 74 3.21 -2.03 5.24
C VAL A 74 3.37 -0.52 5.01
N GLU A 75 4.31 -0.10 4.15
CA GLU A 75 4.49 1.30 3.77
C GLU A 75 3.35 1.82 2.88
N ALA A 76 2.88 1.02 1.92
CA ALA A 76 1.71 1.33 1.10
C ALA A 76 0.42 1.44 1.92
N LEU A 77 0.29 0.63 2.96
CA LEU A 77 -0.82 0.66 3.90
C LEU A 77 -0.77 1.92 4.76
N SER A 78 0.42 2.25 5.26
CA SER A 78 0.69 3.44 6.07
C SER A 78 0.37 4.73 5.29
N ASP A 79 0.97 4.90 4.11
CA ASP A 79 0.74 6.06 3.22
C ASP A 79 -0.75 6.24 2.91
N PHE A 80 -1.43 5.16 2.52
CA PHE A 80 -2.82 5.27 2.09
C PHE A 80 -3.78 5.49 3.24
N THR A 81 -3.50 4.93 4.43
CA THR A 81 -4.29 5.21 5.63
C THR A 81 -4.22 6.69 5.97
N ILE A 82 -3.01 7.26 6.00
CA ILE A 82 -2.83 8.68 6.32
C ILE A 82 -3.48 9.57 5.24
N TYR A 83 -3.24 9.27 3.96
CA TYR A 83 -3.89 9.97 2.84
C TYR A 83 -5.41 10.03 3.03
N THR A 84 -6.01 8.87 3.28
CA THR A 84 -7.45 8.71 3.41
C THR A 84 -7.99 9.60 4.53
N PHE A 85 -7.41 9.51 5.73
CA PHE A 85 -7.90 10.31 6.86
C PHE A 85 -7.64 11.81 6.67
N SER A 86 -6.50 12.20 6.10
CA SER A 86 -6.24 13.61 5.76
C SER A 86 -7.29 14.15 4.79
N TYR A 87 -7.61 13.39 3.72
CA TYR A 87 -8.63 13.79 2.77
C TYR A 87 -10.03 13.89 3.41
N LEU A 88 -10.41 12.92 4.24
CA LEU A 88 -11.72 12.92 4.89
C LEU A 88 -11.85 14.05 5.92
N ILE A 89 -10.79 14.38 6.65
CA ILE A 89 -10.77 15.50 7.60
C ILE A 89 -10.94 16.82 6.83
N ASP A 90 -10.09 17.08 5.85
CA ASP A 90 -10.07 18.36 5.13
C ASP A 90 -11.30 18.54 4.22
N LYS A 91 -11.64 17.53 3.42
CA LYS A 91 -12.68 17.66 2.37
C LYS A 91 -14.07 17.21 2.83
N LYS A 92 -14.16 16.32 3.82
CA LYS A 92 -15.43 15.70 4.24
C LYS A 92 -15.82 16.02 5.69
N ASN A 93 -15.07 16.89 6.37
CA ASN A 93 -15.31 17.34 7.73
C ASN A 93 -15.33 16.21 8.78
N LEU A 94 -14.57 15.13 8.55
CA LEU A 94 -14.46 14.04 9.51
C LEU A 94 -13.87 14.55 10.84
N LYS A 95 -14.61 14.35 11.94
CA LYS A 95 -14.22 14.86 13.27
C LYS A 95 -13.29 13.93 14.03
N GLU A 96 -13.51 12.63 13.92
CA GLU A 96 -12.77 11.62 14.69
C GLU A 96 -11.76 10.89 13.80
N ASN A 97 -10.47 11.05 14.09
CA ASN A 97 -9.41 10.37 13.37
C ASN A 97 -9.17 8.96 13.95
N LYS A 98 -9.50 7.93 13.17
CA LYS A 98 -9.32 6.51 13.51
C LYS A 98 -8.19 5.83 12.73
N SER A 99 -7.29 6.60 12.13
CA SER A 99 -6.21 6.10 11.27
C SER A 99 -5.36 5.03 11.95
N GLU A 100 -4.88 5.27 13.17
CA GLU A 100 -4.08 4.30 13.93
C GLU A 100 -4.82 3.01 14.20
N LYS A 101 -6.07 3.10 14.66
CA LYS A 101 -6.92 1.93 14.91
C LYS A 101 -7.12 1.09 13.65
N ILE A 102 -7.39 1.72 12.51
CA ILE A 102 -7.54 1.00 11.23
C ILE A 102 -6.23 0.34 10.84
N TYR A 103 -5.13 1.08 10.86
CA TYR A 103 -3.81 0.57 10.46
C TYR A 103 -3.41 -0.63 11.31
N PHE A 104 -3.51 -0.52 12.64
CA PHE A 104 -3.16 -1.61 13.56
C PHE A 104 -4.08 -2.81 13.37
N SER A 105 -5.38 -2.58 13.22
CA SER A 105 -6.34 -3.67 12.98
C SER A 105 -6.05 -4.45 11.70
N ILE A 106 -5.58 -3.79 10.64
CA ILE A 106 -5.18 -4.46 9.40
C ILE A 106 -3.90 -5.27 9.66
N LEU A 107 -2.87 -4.70 10.29
CA LEU A 107 -1.62 -5.42 10.57
C LEU A 107 -1.85 -6.69 11.41
N GLU A 108 -2.70 -6.64 12.44
CA GLU A 108 -3.06 -7.83 13.23
C GLU A 108 -3.65 -8.95 12.38
N LYS A 109 -4.53 -8.61 11.43
CA LYS A 109 -5.10 -9.59 10.50
C LYS A 109 -4.06 -10.13 9.54
N GLU A 110 -3.10 -9.30 9.12
CA GLU A 110 -2.07 -9.71 8.17
C GLU A 110 -0.99 -10.59 8.80
N ILE A 111 -0.76 -10.50 10.12
CA ILE A 111 0.08 -11.47 10.85
C ILE A 111 -0.46 -12.90 10.63
N LEU A 112 -1.78 -13.08 10.73
CA LEU A 112 -2.44 -14.37 10.45
C LEU A 112 -2.33 -14.81 8.98
N ASN A 113 -2.02 -13.88 8.07
CA ASN A 113 -1.82 -14.12 6.64
C ASN A 113 -0.34 -14.24 6.24
N GLY A 114 0.59 -14.25 7.20
CA GLY A 114 2.02 -14.45 6.98
C GLY A 114 2.87 -13.18 6.99
N LEU A 115 2.36 -12.04 7.47
CA LEU A 115 3.19 -10.91 7.85
C LEU A 115 4.02 -11.27 9.09
N ASP A 116 5.32 -11.00 9.03
CA ASP A 116 6.22 -11.21 10.17
C ASP A 116 5.87 -10.27 11.33
N GLU A 117 5.77 -10.82 12.56
CA GLU A 117 5.37 -10.06 13.75
C GLU A 117 6.33 -8.92 14.07
N LYS A 118 7.64 -9.13 13.86
CA LYS A 118 8.65 -8.08 14.09
C LYS A 118 8.44 -6.94 13.11
N LEU A 119 8.28 -7.23 11.82
CA LEU A 119 7.96 -6.21 10.82
C LEU A 119 6.65 -5.49 11.14
N ALA A 120 5.60 -6.21 11.59
CA ALA A 120 4.34 -5.61 11.99
C ALA A 120 4.52 -4.62 13.16
N ASN A 121 5.26 -5.01 14.20
CA ASN A 121 5.50 -4.16 15.38
C ASN A 121 6.35 -2.94 15.05
N GLU A 122 7.43 -3.10 14.27
CA GLU A 122 8.24 -1.99 13.76
C GLU A 122 7.39 -1.01 12.93
N SER A 123 6.51 -1.55 12.09
CA SER A 123 5.61 -0.76 11.25
C SER A 123 4.56 0.02 12.05
N LYS A 124 4.10 -0.51 13.20
CA LYS A 124 3.20 0.22 14.11
C LYS A 124 3.91 1.40 14.77
N ILE A 125 5.14 1.18 15.26
CA ILE A 125 5.94 2.23 15.91
C ILE A 125 6.21 3.38 14.91
N GLU A 126 6.66 3.05 13.70
CA GLU A 126 6.90 4.07 12.67
C GLU A 126 5.60 4.78 12.26
N PHE A 127 4.46 4.07 12.20
CA PHE A 127 3.18 4.69 11.92
C PHE A 127 2.81 5.73 12.97
N SER A 128 2.83 5.39 14.27
CA SER A 128 2.53 6.33 15.35
C SER A 128 3.47 7.55 15.30
N ARG A 129 4.77 7.34 15.08
CA ARG A 129 5.76 8.42 14.91
C ARG A 129 5.41 9.34 13.74
N ARG A 130 4.92 8.80 12.62
CA ARG A 130 4.47 9.61 11.49
C ARG A 130 3.30 10.51 11.90
N LEU A 131 2.31 9.99 12.64
CA LEU A 131 1.12 10.75 13.04
C LEU A 131 1.44 12.01 13.85
N GLU A 132 2.54 12.03 14.59
CA GLU A 132 2.99 13.18 15.40
C GLU A 132 3.37 14.41 14.57
N THR A 133 3.76 14.22 13.30
CA THR A 133 4.35 15.29 12.45
C THR A 133 3.46 15.68 11.28
N ILE A 134 2.34 15.00 11.09
CA ILE A 134 1.47 15.18 9.92
C ILE A 134 0.50 16.35 10.12
N ASN A 135 0.45 17.23 9.14
CA ASN A 135 -0.65 18.19 9.02
C ASN A 135 -1.85 17.53 8.33
N TRP A 136 -2.84 17.10 9.13
CA TRP A 136 -4.03 16.40 8.62
C TRP A 136 -4.86 17.21 7.62
N ASN A 137 -4.80 18.54 7.63
CA ASN A 137 -5.56 19.35 6.69
C ASN A 137 -4.92 19.39 5.30
N THR A 138 -3.60 19.23 5.19
CA THR A 138 -2.89 19.43 3.92
C THR A 138 -2.19 18.18 3.38
N TYR A 139 -1.91 17.17 4.22
CA TYR A 139 -1.10 16.01 3.86
C TYR A 139 -1.57 15.28 2.60
N HIS A 140 -2.89 15.12 2.41
CA HIS A 140 -3.45 14.48 1.22
C HIS A 140 -3.02 15.15 -0.11
N SER A 141 -2.56 16.40 -0.07
CA SER A 141 -2.07 17.17 -1.23
C SER A 141 -0.53 17.27 -1.32
N GLU A 142 0.22 16.79 -0.33
CA GLU A 142 1.67 17.00 -0.16
C GLU A 142 2.51 15.74 -0.44
N ASN A 143 2.29 15.09 -1.59
CA ASN A 143 2.97 13.84 -1.96
C ASN A 143 2.83 12.70 -0.91
N PRO A 144 1.59 12.26 -0.63
CA PRO A 144 1.25 11.36 0.46
C PRO A 144 1.78 9.92 0.31
N PHE A 145 2.31 9.57 -0.86
CA PHE A 145 2.69 8.20 -1.24
C PHE A 145 4.20 7.96 -1.36
N SER A 146 5.01 8.86 -0.79
CA SER A 146 6.46 8.85 -0.97
C SER A 146 7.16 7.64 -0.33
N LYS A 147 6.70 7.16 0.83
CA LYS A 147 7.35 6.05 1.55
C LYS A 147 7.17 4.73 0.81
N SER A 148 5.96 4.47 0.33
CA SER A 148 5.65 3.29 -0.46
C SER A 148 6.42 3.26 -1.78
N ALA A 149 6.59 4.40 -2.45
CA ALA A 149 7.43 4.50 -3.65
C ALA A 149 8.92 4.20 -3.34
N GLN A 150 9.44 4.74 -2.24
CA GLN A 150 10.80 4.43 -1.79
C GLN A 150 10.96 2.97 -1.36
N ALA A 151 9.94 2.38 -0.74
CA ALA A 151 9.94 0.99 -0.36
C ALA A 151 10.01 0.08 -1.59
N LEU A 152 9.24 0.38 -2.64
CA LEU A 152 9.30 -0.35 -3.90
C LEU A 152 10.72 -0.33 -4.49
N TYR A 153 11.34 0.85 -4.54
CA TYR A 153 12.72 0.99 -5.00
C TYR A 153 13.71 0.18 -4.17
N ARG A 154 13.63 0.29 -2.83
CA ARG A 154 14.57 -0.34 -1.90
C ARG A 154 14.44 -1.86 -1.90
N TRP A 155 13.23 -2.36 -1.74
CA TRP A 155 12.96 -3.76 -1.41
C TRP A 155 12.80 -4.68 -2.60
N SER A 156 12.54 -4.15 -3.81
CA SER A 156 12.40 -5.01 -4.99
C SER A 156 13.63 -5.92 -5.17
N PRO A 157 13.46 -7.22 -5.48
CA PRO A 157 14.55 -8.19 -5.57
C PRO A 157 15.28 -8.06 -6.93
N ILE A 158 15.92 -6.91 -7.12
CA ILE A 158 16.67 -6.51 -8.32
C ILE A 158 18.04 -6.03 -7.86
N ALA A 159 19.08 -6.36 -8.62
CA ALA A 159 20.45 -5.97 -8.30
C ALA A 159 20.57 -4.44 -8.15
N ASP A 160 21.33 -3.98 -7.15
CA ASP A 160 21.35 -2.57 -6.75
C ASP A 160 21.89 -1.65 -7.85
N ASN A 161 22.86 -2.11 -8.64
CA ASN A 161 23.37 -1.38 -9.81
C ASN A 161 22.28 -1.13 -10.86
N LEU A 162 21.33 -2.07 -11.01
CA LEU A 162 20.20 -1.92 -11.92
C LEU A 162 19.14 -0.99 -11.35
N LYS A 163 18.85 -1.10 -10.03
CA LYS A 163 17.92 -0.19 -9.35
C LYS A 163 18.30 1.27 -9.56
N ILE A 164 19.58 1.61 -9.43
CA ILE A 164 20.06 3.00 -9.61
C ILE A 164 19.59 3.58 -10.96
N LEU A 165 19.66 2.78 -12.03
CA LEU A 165 19.24 3.18 -13.37
C LEU A 165 17.71 3.30 -13.50
N ASP A 166 16.97 2.50 -12.73
CA ASP A 166 15.52 2.40 -12.81
C ASP A 166 14.79 3.34 -11.81
N LYS A 167 15.51 4.05 -10.94
CA LYS A 167 14.96 4.78 -9.79
C LYS A 167 13.77 5.66 -10.15
N GLU A 168 13.92 6.55 -11.12
CA GLU A 168 12.86 7.49 -11.51
C GLU A 168 11.62 6.76 -12.05
N ILE A 169 11.83 5.76 -12.92
CA ILE A 169 10.77 4.96 -13.52
C ILE A 169 9.98 4.21 -12.44
N VAL A 170 10.69 3.62 -11.46
CA VAL A 170 10.08 2.87 -10.36
C VAL A 170 9.23 3.79 -9.48
N LEU A 171 9.75 4.95 -9.08
CA LEU A 171 9.01 5.92 -8.28
C LEU A 171 7.77 6.43 -9.03
N ASN A 172 7.90 6.74 -10.32
CA ASN A 172 6.80 7.18 -11.17
C ASN A 172 5.74 6.08 -11.35
N SER A 173 6.14 4.81 -11.45
CA SER A 173 5.21 3.69 -11.57
C SER A 173 4.30 3.57 -10.35
N MET A 174 4.85 3.76 -9.14
CA MET A 174 4.09 3.75 -7.89
C MET A 174 3.11 4.92 -7.84
N LYS A 175 3.58 6.12 -8.18
CA LYS A 175 2.75 7.33 -8.24
C LYS A 175 1.56 7.16 -9.19
N LEU A 176 1.79 6.62 -10.39
CA LEU A 176 0.71 6.37 -11.36
C LEU A 176 -0.35 5.41 -10.83
N LYS A 177 0.06 4.35 -10.11
CA LYS A 177 -0.90 3.41 -9.49
C LYS A 177 -1.69 4.07 -8.37
N TRP A 178 -1.04 4.89 -7.55
CA TRP A 178 -1.74 5.64 -6.51
C TRP A 178 -2.73 6.65 -7.07
N ASN A 179 -2.41 7.38 -8.14
CA ASN A 179 -3.35 8.30 -8.78
C ASN A 179 -4.66 7.61 -9.20
N LEU A 180 -4.58 6.36 -9.68
CA LEU A 180 -5.78 5.57 -10.04
C LEU A 180 -6.62 5.24 -8.80
N VAL A 181 -5.97 4.80 -7.71
CA VAL A 181 -6.64 4.51 -6.43
C VAL A 181 -7.23 5.78 -5.81
N GLU A 182 -6.52 6.90 -5.93
CA GLU A 182 -6.96 8.20 -5.44
C GLU A 182 -8.26 8.65 -6.12
N ASN A 183 -8.29 8.56 -7.45
CA ASN A 183 -9.48 8.88 -8.23
C ASN A 183 -10.64 7.96 -7.86
N GLU A 184 -10.38 6.65 -7.73
CA GLU A 184 -11.40 5.71 -7.26
C GLU A 184 -11.93 6.07 -5.87
N PHE A 185 -11.04 6.38 -4.92
CA PHE A 185 -11.40 6.75 -3.56
C PHE A 185 -12.32 7.98 -3.51
N LYS A 186 -11.97 9.04 -4.27
CA LYS A 186 -12.77 10.25 -4.38
C LYS A 186 -14.16 9.95 -4.96
N GLU A 187 -14.24 9.09 -5.98
CA GLU A 187 -15.51 8.69 -6.57
C GLU A 187 -16.40 7.91 -5.58
N VAL A 188 -15.86 6.92 -4.87
CA VAL A 188 -16.65 6.10 -3.93
C VAL A 188 -16.99 6.81 -2.62
N THR A 189 -16.38 7.98 -2.37
CA THR A 189 -16.65 8.85 -1.21
C THR A 189 -17.29 10.19 -1.60
N LYS A 190 -17.70 10.36 -2.86
CA LYS A 190 -18.26 11.63 -3.35
C LYS A 190 -19.46 12.12 -2.52
N ASP A 191 -20.36 11.21 -2.15
CA ASP A 191 -21.58 11.49 -1.39
C ASP A 191 -21.40 11.33 0.14
N LEU A 192 -20.16 11.18 0.60
CA LEU A 192 -19.82 11.09 2.02
C LEU A 192 -19.58 12.49 2.58
N ASN A 193 -20.23 12.83 3.69
CA ASN A 193 -20.02 14.06 4.45
C ASN A 193 -20.30 13.78 5.94
N PHE A 194 -19.51 14.37 6.85
CA PHE A 194 -19.60 14.15 8.30
C PHE A 194 -20.09 15.40 9.06
N ASN A 195 -20.95 16.20 8.42
CA ASN A 195 -21.63 17.35 9.01
C ASN A 195 -22.69 16.94 10.04
#